data_AF-A0A4U6V8Q2-F1
#
_entry.id   AF-A0A4U6V8Q2-F1
#
_cell.length_a   1.000
_cell.length_b   1.000
_cell.length_c   1.000
_cell.angle_alpha   90.00
_cell.angle_beta   90.00
_cell.angle_gamma   90.00
#
_symmetry.space_group_name_H-M   'P 1'
#
loop_
_entity.id
_entity.type
_entity.pdbx_description
1 polymer ?
#
loop_
_entity_poly.entity_id
_entity_poly.type
_entity_poly.pdbx_seq_one_letter_code
_entity_poly.pdbx_strand_id
1 'polypeptide(L)'
;MRKLKFHEQKLLKKTNFLEYDKGKGHREGLVTQRYRIVERDDYKKYNGICLMVQKQVNIIKQMDPRDPFRIEMTGMLLDKLYNMGVISTKSSLVKCENLSVSSFCRRRLATVMTRIKMS
;
A
#
# COMPACT_ATOMS: atom_id res chain seq x y z
N MET A 1 -6.93 -12.09 28.26
CA MET A 1 -7.58 -13.43 28.29
C MET A 1 -6.61 -14.43 28.88
N ARG A 2 -7.13 -15.44 29.59
CA ARG A 2 -6.29 -16.55 30.06
C ARG A 2 -5.84 -17.42 28.88
N LYS A 3 -4.72 -18.13 29.04
CA LYS A 3 -4.28 -19.15 28.09
C LYS A 3 -5.24 -20.34 28.12
N LEU A 4 -5.69 -20.80 26.95
CA LEU A 4 -6.54 -21.97 26.82
C LEU A 4 -5.74 -23.25 27.12
N LYS A 5 -6.38 -24.22 27.78
CA LYS A 5 -5.84 -25.57 27.96
C LYS A 5 -5.89 -26.33 26.62
N PHE A 6 -5.14 -27.42 26.53
CA PHE A 6 -5.03 -28.21 25.29
C PHE A 6 -6.39 -28.64 24.71
N HIS A 7 -7.31 -29.13 25.55
CA HIS A 7 -8.65 -29.55 25.11
C HIS A 7 -9.51 -28.36 24.65
N GLU A 8 -9.40 -27.22 25.32
CA GLU A 8 -10.12 -25.99 24.97
C GLU A 8 -9.64 -25.42 23.64
N GLN A 9 -8.32 -25.40 23.42
CA GLN A 9 -7.73 -24.96 22.16
C GLN A 9 -8.10 -25.90 20.99
N LYS A 10 -8.24 -27.20 21.26
CA LYS A 10 -8.68 -28.18 20.25
C LYS A 10 -10.12 -27.95 19.81
N LEU A 11 -11.01 -27.53 20.73
CA LEU A 11 -12.40 -27.16 20.42
C LEU A 11 -12.48 -25.77 19.76
N LEU A 12 -11.67 -24.82 20.23
CA LEU A 12 -11.78 -23.40 19.87
C LEU A 12 -10.68 -22.94 18.89
N LYS A 13 -10.37 -23.74 17.88
CA LYS A 13 -9.24 -23.50 16.94
C LYS A 13 -9.34 -22.17 16.17
N LYS A 14 -10.55 -21.72 15.86
CA LYS A 14 -10.82 -20.48 15.12
C LYS A 14 -11.11 -19.28 16.02
N THR A 15 -10.99 -19.43 17.34
CA THR A 15 -11.21 -18.31 18.25
C THR A 15 -9.93 -17.49 18.39
N ASN A 16 -9.93 -16.33 17.76
CA ASN A 16 -8.94 -15.30 17.98
C ASN A 16 -9.67 -13.96 18.06
N PHE A 17 -9.56 -13.29 19.20
CA PHE A 17 -10.23 -12.01 19.45
C PHE A 17 -9.40 -10.82 18.97
N LEU A 18 -8.11 -11.03 18.70
CA LEU A 18 -7.19 -9.97 18.27
C LEU A 18 -7.08 -9.94 16.74
N GLU A 19 -6.99 -11.11 16.11
CA GLU A 19 -6.93 -11.25 14.65
C GLU A 19 -8.19 -11.93 14.12
N TYR A 20 -8.88 -11.24 13.23
CA TYR A 20 -10.08 -11.76 12.57
C TYR A 20 -9.78 -11.99 11.08
N ASP A 21 -10.21 -13.14 10.55
CA ASP A 21 -9.84 -13.65 9.22
C ASP A 21 -10.28 -12.72 8.05
N LYS A 22 -11.28 -11.87 8.28
CA LYS A 22 -11.75 -10.89 7.29
C LYS A 22 -10.87 -9.63 7.18
N GLY A 23 -9.89 -9.45 8.07
CA GLY A 23 -8.97 -8.32 8.05
C GLY A 23 -7.66 -8.66 7.31
N LYS A 24 -6.99 -7.67 6.71
CA LYS A 24 -5.59 -7.81 6.26
C LYS A 24 -4.59 -7.85 7.43
N GLY A 25 -4.97 -8.53 8.53
CA GLY A 25 -4.26 -8.54 9.81
C GLY A 25 -4.04 -7.14 10.39
N HIS A 26 -2.89 -6.96 11.05
CA HIS A 26 -2.50 -5.70 11.69
C HIS A 26 -1.76 -4.71 10.78
N ARG A 27 -1.76 -4.92 9.45
CA ARG A 27 -0.96 -4.10 8.52
C ARG A 27 -1.30 -2.61 8.57
N GLU A 28 -2.59 -2.29 8.65
CA GLU A 28 -3.05 -0.91 8.80
C GLU A 28 -2.49 -0.28 10.08
N GLY A 29 -2.66 -0.94 11.23
CA GLY A 29 -2.14 -0.46 12.51
C GLY A 29 -0.61 -0.26 12.49
N LEU A 30 0.13 -1.21 11.93
CA LEU A 30 1.59 -1.13 11.81
C LEU A 30 2.06 0.06 10.96
N VAL A 31 1.38 0.33 9.84
CA VAL A 31 1.71 1.46 8.95
C VAL A 31 1.33 2.79 9.61
N THR A 32 0.15 2.87 10.21
CA THR A 32 -0.33 4.04 10.95
C THR A 32 0.62 4.41 12.08
N GLN A 33 1.05 3.43 12.89
CA GLN A 33 2.01 3.63 13.96
C GLN A 33 3.39 4.07 13.43
N ARG A 34 3.91 3.38 12.40
CA ARG A 34 5.23 3.65 11.82
C ARG A 34 5.35 5.07 11.27
N TYR A 35 4.33 5.55 10.55
CA TYR A 35 4.36 6.86 9.90
C TYR A 35 3.60 7.93 10.67
N ARG A 36 3.15 7.64 11.90
CA ARG A 36 2.38 8.54 12.77
C ARG A 36 1.21 9.20 12.02
N ILE A 37 0.42 8.37 11.36
CA ILE A 37 -0.79 8.85 10.68
C ILE A 37 -1.80 9.23 11.76
N VAL A 38 -2.22 10.50 11.77
CA VAL A 38 -3.10 11.06 12.81
C VAL A 38 -4.56 10.74 12.51
N GLU A 39 -5.00 10.98 11.28
CA GLU A 39 -6.37 10.73 10.87
C GLU A 39 -6.59 9.24 10.61
N ARG A 40 -7.65 8.67 11.19
CA ARG A 40 -7.91 7.23 11.09
C ARG A 40 -8.20 6.77 9.66
N ASP A 41 -8.79 7.62 8.83
CA ASP A 41 -9.17 7.28 7.46
C ASP A 41 -8.08 7.57 6.41
N ASP A 42 -7.00 8.26 6.76
CA ASP A 42 -5.88 8.54 5.84
C ASP A 42 -5.31 7.26 5.22
N TYR A 43 -5.14 6.21 6.03
CA TYR A 43 -4.64 4.93 5.54
C TYR A 43 -5.56 4.35 4.45
N LYS A 44 -6.87 4.39 4.68
CA LYS A 44 -7.88 3.88 3.72
C LYS A 44 -7.89 4.72 2.45
N LYS A 45 -7.80 6.05 2.55
CA LYS A 45 -7.72 6.95 1.40
C LYS A 45 -6.50 6.62 0.53
N TYR A 46 -5.31 6.51 1.13
CA TYR A 46 -4.10 6.12 0.39
C TYR A 46 -4.19 4.72 -0.20
N ASN A 47 -4.78 3.77 0.52
CA ASN A 47 -4.98 2.41 0.01
C ASN A 47 -5.94 2.41 -1.19
N GLY A 48 -7.00 3.21 -1.17
CA GLY A 48 -7.89 3.41 -2.32
C GLY A 48 -7.14 3.91 -3.55
N ILE A 49 -6.28 4.93 -3.38
CA ILE A 49 -5.44 5.44 -4.47
C ILE A 49 -4.49 4.35 -5.00
N CYS A 50 -3.85 3.56 -4.13
CA CYS A 50 -3.00 2.45 -4.55
C CYS A 50 -3.78 1.44 -5.42
N LEU A 51 -4.99 1.07 -4.99
CA LEU A 51 -5.84 0.14 -5.72
C LEU A 51 -6.28 0.70 -7.08
N MET A 52 -6.57 2.01 -7.16
CA MET A 52 -6.88 2.67 -8.43
C MET A 52 -5.70 2.63 -9.40
N VAL A 53 -4.49 2.91 -8.92
CA VAL A 53 -3.27 2.80 -9.73
C VAL A 53 -3.06 1.37 -10.21
N GLN A 54 -3.20 0.38 -9.33
CA GLN A 54 -3.07 -1.04 -9.68
C GLN A 54 -4.11 -1.46 -10.72
N LYS A 55 -5.36 -1.01 -10.57
CA LYS A 55 -6.42 -1.25 -11.56
C LYS A 55 -6.04 -0.68 -12.92
N GLN A 56 -5.53 0.55 -12.97
CA GLN A 56 -5.08 1.18 -14.21
C GLN A 56 -3.92 0.40 -14.85
N VAL A 57 -2.93 -0.03 -14.06
CA VAL A 57 -1.80 -0.84 -14.53
C VAL A 57 -2.29 -2.17 -15.11
N ASN A 58 -3.26 -2.82 -14.47
CA ASN A 58 -3.82 -4.08 -14.96
C ASN A 58 -4.52 -3.91 -16.31
N ILE A 59 -5.28 -2.82 -16.48
CA ILE A 59 -5.90 -2.50 -17.77
C ILE A 59 -4.82 -2.27 -18.84
N ILE A 60 -3.77 -1.49 -18.53
CA ILE A 60 -2.66 -1.22 -19.46
C ILE A 60 -1.94 -2.51 -19.88
N LYS A 61 -1.76 -3.46 -18.96
CA LYS A 61 -1.14 -4.74 -19.24
C LYS A 61 -1.94 -5.63 -20.19
N GLN A 62 -3.28 -5.50 -20.20
CA GLN A 62 -4.16 -6.26 -21.07
C GLN A 62 -4.18 -5.74 -22.52
N MET A 63 -3.74 -4.50 -22.75
CA MET A 63 -3.64 -3.91 -24.09
C MET A 63 -2.48 -4.49 -24.91
N ASP A 64 -2.55 -4.41 -26.24
CA ASP A 64 -1.47 -4.89 -27.11
C ASP A 64 -0.16 -4.09 -26.86
N PRO A 65 1.01 -4.73 -26.76
CA PRO A 65 2.28 -4.04 -26.55
C PRO A 65 2.67 -3.01 -27.61
N ARG A 66 2.16 -3.17 -28.85
CA ARG A 66 2.47 -2.31 -30.00
C ARG A 66 1.50 -1.13 -30.14
N ASP A 67 0.44 -1.10 -29.34
CA ASP A 67 -0.52 0.00 -29.36
C ASP A 67 0.14 1.30 -28.87
N PRO A 68 0.17 2.37 -29.69
CA PRO A 68 0.72 3.66 -29.29
C PRO A 68 0.05 4.22 -28.02
N PHE A 69 -1.25 3.96 -27.82
CA PHE A 69 -1.97 4.42 -26.64
C PHE A 69 -1.43 3.80 -25.35
N ARG A 70 -1.04 2.51 -25.40
CA ARG A 70 -0.41 1.83 -24.27
C ARG A 70 0.91 2.50 -23.88
N ILE A 71 1.73 2.87 -24.87
CA ILE A 71 3.03 3.51 -24.65
C ILE A 71 2.85 4.87 -24.00
N GLU A 72 1.95 5.69 -24.55
CA GLU A 72 1.64 7.03 -24.03
C GLU A 72 1.11 6.97 -22.59
N MET A 73 0.07 6.16 -22.34
CA MET A 73 -0.54 6.02 -21.02
C MET A 73 0.45 5.47 -19.98
N THR A 74 1.32 4.55 -20.38
CA THR A 74 2.39 4.03 -19.51
C THR A 74 3.36 5.15 -19.14
N GLY A 75 3.79 5.96 -20.10
CA GLY A 75 4.66 7.11 -19.87
C GLY A 75 4.05 8.11 -18.90
N MET A 76 2.82 8.54 -19.18
CA MET A 76 2.08 9.49 -18.34
C MET A 76 1.93 9.00 -16.89
N LEU A 77 1.59 7.72 -16.69
CA LEU A 77 1.43 7.15 -15.37
C LEU A 77 2.75 7.12 -14.59
N LEU A 78 3.82 6.67 -15.24
CA LEU A 78 5.14 6.58 -14.62
C LEU A 78 5.71 7.96 -14.30
N ASP A 79 5.55 8.92 -15.20
CA ASP A 79 5.97 10.31 -14.97
C ASP A 79 5.24 10.93 -13.79
N LYS A 80 3.92 10.78 -13.73
CA LYS A 80 3.12 11.31 -12.63
C LYS A 80 3.54 10.73 -11.28
N LEU A 81 3.70 9.41 -11.19
CA LEU A 81 4.10 8.73 -9.95
C LEU A 81 5.54 9.05 -9.53
N TYR A 82 6.43 9.22 -10.50
CA TYR A 82 7.83 9.58 -10.25
C TYR A 82 7.95 11.04 -9.78
N ASN A 83 7.24 11.96 -10.43
CA ASN A 83 7.25 13.38 -10.05
C ASN A 83 6.67 13.59 -8.64
N MET A 84 5.66 12.80 -8.24
CA MET A 84 5.19 12.77 -6.85
C MET A 84 6.18 12.11 -5.88
N GLY A 85 7.17 11.38 -6.39
CA GLY A 85 8.19 10.66 -5.63
C GLY A 85 7.70 9.36 -4.97
N VAL A 86 6.56 8.83 -5.41
CA VAL A 86 5.98 7.57 -4.89
C VAL A 86 6.80 6.36 -5.38
N ILE A 87 7.29 6.45 -6.62
CA ILE A 87 8.23 5.49 -7.21
C ILE A 87 9.62 6.11 -7.34
N SER A 88 10.67 5.29 -7.26
CA SER A 88 12.06 5.73 -7.36
C SER A 88 12.64 5.73 -8.77
N THR A 89 12.03 4.98 -9.70
CA THR A 89 12.54 4.81 -11.06
C THR A 89 11.38 4.69 -12.04
N LYS A 90 11.54 5.23 -13.25
CA LYS A 90 10.54 5.16 -14.34
C LYS A 90 10.64 3.90 -15.21
N SER A 91 11.56 2.98 -14.90
CA SER A 91 11.91 1.89 -15.81
C SER A 91 10.90 0.73 -15.88
N SER A 92 10.03 0.54 -14.88
CA SER A 92 9.18 -0.66 -14.83
C SER A 92 7.82 -0.44 -14.20
N LEU A 93 6.78 -0.91 -14.90
CA LEU A 93 5.40 -1.00 -14.44
C LEU A 93 5.20 -1.98 -13.27
N VAL A 94 6.13 -2.92 -13.06
CA VAL A 94 6.04 -3.93 -11.97
C VAL A 94 6.02 -3.25 -10.60
N LYS A 95 6.72 -2.12 -10.44
CA LYS A 95 6.68 -1.34 -9.20
C LYS A 95 5.32 -0.69 -8.94
N CYS A 96 4.59 -0.35 -10.00
CA CYS A 96 3.25 0.25 -9.90
C CYS A 96 2.16 -0.79 -9.59
N GLU A 97 2.37 -2.05 -9.99
CA GLU A 97 1.49 -3.16 -9.62
C GLU A 97 1.61 -3.50 -8.13
N ASN A 98 2.82 -3.47 -7.57
CA ASN A 98 3.04 -3.73 -6.14
C ASN A 98 3.10 -2.45 -5.29
N LEU A 99 2.38 -1.41 -5.72
CA LEU A 99 2.35 -0.14 -5.00
C LEU A 99 1.79 -0.31 -3.58
N SER A 100 2.49 0.24 -2.59
CA SER A 100 2.10 0.15 -1.18
C SER A 100 1.73 1.51 -0.61
N VAL A 101 0.81 1.51 0.36
CA VAL A 101 0.44 2.72 1.13
C VAL A 101 1.67 3.40 1.75
N SER A 102 2.62 2.59 2.23
CA SER A 102 3.91 3.06 2.76
C SER A 102 4.70 3.96 1.79
N SER A 103 4.55 3.78 0.48
CA SER A 103 5.19 4.66 -0.51
C SER A 103 4.63 6.08 -0.46
N PHE A 104 3.32 6.24 -0.27
CA PHE A 104 2.72 7.56 -0.06
C PHE A 104 3.06 8.12 1.32
N CYS A 105 3.03 7.29 2.36
CA CYS A 105 3.34 7.75 3.72
C CYS A 105 4.78 8.30 3.83
N ARG A 106 5.75 7.73 3.11
CA ARG A 106 7.13 8.24 3.04
C ARG A 106 7.26 9.63 2.41
N ARG A 107 6.23 10.10 1.70
CA ARG A 107 6.18 11.43 1.06
C ARG A 107 5.48 12.47 1.90
N ARG A 108 4.93 12.11 3.06
CA ARG A 108 4.35 13.07 4.01
C ARG A 108 5.46 14.00 4.54
N LEU A 109 5.11 15.26 4.75
CA LEU A 109 6.04 16.31 5.19
C LEU A 109 6.85 15.88 6.42
N ALA A 110 6.19 15.41 7.48
CA ALA A 110 6.87 14.98 8.70
C ALA A 110 7.92 13.87 8.44
N THR A 111 7.63 12.92 7.55
CA THR A 111 8.58 11.84 7.20
C THR A 111 9.71 12.33 6.29
N VAL A 112 9.44 13.30 5.43
CA VAL A 112 10.48 13.90 4.58
C VAL A 112 11.42 14.74 5.42
N MET A 113 10.91 15.56 6.35
CA MET A 113 11.69 16.40 7.26
C MET A 113 12.67 15.57 8.12
N THR A 114 12.21 14.45 8.68
CA THR A 114 13.09 13.55 9.45
C THR A 114 14.15 12.91 8.57
N ARG A 115 13.80 12.55 7.31
CA ARG A 115 14.76 11.96 6.37
C ARG A 115 15.87 12.94 5.96
N ILE A 116 15.54 14.23 5.79
CA ILE A 116 16.51 15.28 5.42
C ILE A 116 17.24 15.87 6.62
N LYS A 117 17.03 15.33 7.84
CA LYS A 117 17.64 15.80 9.09
C LYS A 117 17.40 17.31 9.32
N MET A 118 16.17 17.76 9.12
CA MET A 118 15.76 19.15 9.40
C MET A 118 15.64 19.48 10.89
N SER A 119 16.09 18.58 11.77
CA SER A 119 16.12 18.71 13.24
C SER A 119 17.54 18.74 13.73
#